data_AF-A0A074VSF8-F1
#
_entry.id   AF-A0A074VSF8-F1
#
_cell.length_a   1.000
_cell.length_b   1.000
_cell.length_c   1.000
_cell.angle_alpha   90.00
_cell.angle_beta   90.00
_cell.angle_gamma   90.00
#
_symmetry.space_group_name_H-M   'P 1'
#
loop_
_entity.id
_entity.type
_entity.pdbx_description
1 polymer ?
#
loop_
_entity_poly.entity_id
_entity_poly.type
_entity_poly.pdbx_seq_one_letter_code
_entity_poly.pdbx_strand_id
1 'polypeptide(L)'
;FTVYEPSDLDNLNFPEDCQTALTQKILCEDTVQEYDGPAWRGSIADKELYDEVCEASCGASLRSYYQKVSQACAGYDTSGVPQSMYGGYMWEAWNETCYIEPQSGHYCNEIIDGFTEVEDIYHMPHNELCSYCNTKFYQMLQASQYSTFDAIHDPYRIGHINKHCRLSLPTTAPAPLIPKPVSEEPFCLSNIYHTTREGDTCTSISTSYNVSSYALSEANKENIYGPCDNVNAIPPGRKFCIPLPCEVYEVQPNDLCIDIQYTQKIRGYGISLRIYNAWLDPSCSVLEAITQDTGSVICVSPQGGKSTDVSRLPRTRGGNVQPRPSTGNTVDAKYSPRGTKLAHNATRNCWKWHRVEQKETCTIICMKEEIDVGSLVAANPSLERGDCDRGLVIGTTLCVSPSGTWGSEMDEYYEDELDDYFKDLEDGWLPDV
;
A
#
# COMPACT_ATOMS: atom_id res chain seq x y z
N PHE A 1 22.41 -11.95 -30.07
CA PHE A 1 23.10 -11.43 -28.86
C PHE A 1 23.61 -12.52 -27.90
N THR A 2 24.26 -12.11 -26.82
CA THR A 2 24.69 -12.87 -25.62
C THR A 2 24.10 -12.18 -24.39
N VAL A 3 23.71 -12.95 -23.36
CA VAL A 3 23.19 -12.36 -22.10
C VAL A 3 24.33 -11.94 -21.19
N TYR A 4 25.35 -12.79 -21.09
CA TYR A 4 26.56 -12.55 -20.32
C TYR A 4 27.77 -12.65 -21.22
N GLU A 5 28.70 -11.72 -21.04
CA GLU A 5 30.05 -11.82 -21.55
C GLU A 5 30.93 -12.57 -20.54
N PRO A 6 32.02 -13.22 -20.98
CA PRO A 6 32.92 -13.93 -20.07
C PRO A 6 33.42 -13.07 -18.89
N SER A 7 33.66 -11.78 -19.13
CA SER A 7 34.10 -10.83 -18.11
C SER A 7 33.08 -10.61 -16.99
N ASP A 8 31.78 -10.80 -17.26
CA ASP A 8 30.73 -10.67 -16.25
C ASP A 8 30.81 -11.80 -15.20
N LEU A 9 31.50 -12.90 -15.54
CA LEU A 9 31.61 -14.10 -14.73
C LEU A 9 32.96 -14.22 -13.99
N ASP A 10 33.95 -13.37 -14.28
CA ASP A 10 35.33 -13.47 -13.76
C ASP A 10 35.42 -13.56 -12.23
N ASN A 11 34.46 -12.96 -11.51
CA ASN A 11 34.40 -12.94 -10.05
C ASN A 11 33.33 -13.86 -9.46
N LEU A 12 32.62 -14.62 -10.30
CA LEU A 12 31.56 -15.54 -9.89
C LEU A 12 32.12 -16.96 -9.84
N ASN A 13 32.00 -17.63 -8.68
CA ASN A 13 32.51 -18.98 -8.49
C ASN A 13 31.54 -20.05 -9.05
N PHE A 14 31.25 -19.98 -10.36
CA PHE A 14 30.38 -20.92 -11.05
C PHE A 14 31.17 -22.05 -11.72
N PRO A 15 30.59 -23.26 -11.86
CA PRO A 15 31.20 -24.36 -12.63
C PRO A 15 31.44 -23.97 -14.09
N GLU A 16 32.46 -24.56 -14.73
CA GLU A 16 32.81 -24.29 -16.14
C GLU A 16 31.62 -24.55 -17.10
N ASP A 17 30.86 -25.63 -16.85
CA ASP A 17 29.66 -25.94 -17.63
C ASP A 17 28.57 -24.85 -17.49
N CYS A 18 28.43 -24.26 -16.29
CA CYS A 18 27.50 -23.15 -16.04
C CYS A 18 27.96 -21.87 -16.75
N GLN A 19 29.25 -21.53 -16.66
CA GLN A 19 29.81 -20.37 -17.36
C GLN A 19 29.63 -20.51 -18.88
N THR A 20 29.92 -21.69 -19.42
CA THR A 20 29.72 -22.00 -20.85
C THR A 20 28.26 -21.85 -21.27
N ALA A 21 27.31 -22.29 -20.43
CA ALA A 21 25.88 -22.13 -20.70
C ALA A 21 25.45 -20.65 -20.68
N LEU A 22 25.95 -19.86 -19.71
CA LEU A 22 25.62 -18.44 -19.56
C LEU A 22 26.13 -17.57 -20.70
N THR A 23 27.31 -17.91 -21.25
CA THR A 23 27.90 -17.18 -22.39
C THR A 23 27.45 -17.73 -23.74
N GLN A 24 26.47 -18.65 -23.79
CA GLN A 24 25.99 -19.17 -25.06
C GLN A 24 25.31 -18.07 -25.88
N LYS A 25 25.69 -17.96 -27.16
CA LYS A 25 25.02 -17.05 -28.10
C LYS A 25 23.57 -17.47 -28.35
N ILE A 26 22.65 -16.50 -28.24
CA ILE A 26 21.25 -16.63 -28.61
C ILE A 26 21.09 -16.15 -30.06
N LEU A 27 20.46 -17.01 -30.88
CA LEU A 27 20.23 -16.80 -32.30
C LEU A 27 18.82 -16.25 -32.52
N CYS A 28 18.62 -15.01 -32.07
CA CYS A 28 17.42 -14.22 -32.24
C CYS A 28 17.81 -12.81 -32.68
N GLU A 29 16.82 -12.05 -33.15
CA GLU A 29 16.93 -10.59 -33.28
C GLU A 29 17.28 -9.96 -31.91
N ASP A 30 18.07 -8.89 -31.90
CA ASP A 30 18.70 -8.35 -30.69
C ASP A 30 17.70 -7.65 -29.73
N THR A 31 16.55 -7.16 -30.22
CA THR A 31 15.42 -6.63 -29.42
C THR A 31 14.87 -7.65 -28.41
N VAL A 32 15.01 -8.95 -28.69
CA VAL A 32 14.57 -10.01 -27.77
C VAL A 32 15.37 -9.97 -26.46
N GLN A 33 16.56 -9.36 -26.45
CA GLN A 33 17.33 -9.14 -25.24
C GLN A 33 16.60 -8.22 -24.23
N GLU A 34 15.69 -7.35 -24.71
CA GLU A 34 14.86 -6.48 -23.86
C GLU A 34 13.71 -7.24 -23.16
N TYR A 35 13.57 -8.55 -23.40
CA TYR A 35 12.58 -9.40 -22.75
C TYR A 35 13.12 -9.96 -21.42
N ASP A 36 13.76 -9.11 -20.63
CA ASP A 36 14.55 -9.44 -19.43
C ASP A 36 13.76 -9.48 -18.12
N GLY A 37 12.42 -9.36 -18.22
CA GLY A 37 11.51 -9.37 -17.08
C GLY A 37 10.10 -9.83 -17.45
N PRO A 38 9.27 -10.15 -16.43
CA PRO A 38 7.91 -10.62 -16.63
C PRO A 38 7.05 -9.48 -17.18
N ALA A 39 6.60 -9.61 -18.43
CA ALA A 39 5.67 -8.69 -19.05
C ALA A 39 5.01 -9.35 -20.27
N TRP A 40 3.71 -9.12 -20.41
CA TRP A 40 3.02 -9.42 -21.66
C TRP A 40 3.41 -8.36 -22.70
N ARG A 41 3.99 -8.79 -23.83
CA ARG A 41 4.56 -7.90 -24.85
C ARG A 41 3.55 -7.45 -25.90
N GLY A 42 2.38 -8.09 -26.00
CA GLY A 42 1.38 -7.76 -27.01
C GLY A 42 1.83 -8.04 -28.43
N SER A 43 1.26 -7.34 -29.41
CA SER A 43 1.64 -7.44 -30.82
C SER A 43 2.84 -6.54 -31.16
N ILE A 44 3.57 -6.91 -32.21
CA ILE A 44 4.65 -6.09 -32.78
C ILE A 44 4.09 -5.39 -34.03
N ALA A 45 4.15 -4.05 -34.06
CA ALA A 45 3.56 -3.26 -35.14
C ALA A 45 4.32 -3.37 -36.48
N ASP A 46 5.64 -3.57 -36.41
CA ASP A 46 6.48 -3.82 -37.59
C ASP A 46 6.41 -5.31 -37.94
N LYS A 47 5.88 -5.62 -39.13
CA LYS A 47 5.61 -6.99 -39.54
C LYS A 47 6.89 -7.77 -39.78
N GLU A 48 7.86 -7.15 -40.43
CA GLU A 48 9.16 -7.75 -40.70
C GLU A 48 9.85 -8.11 -39.38
N LEU A 49 9.85 -7.21 -38.40
CA LEU A 49 10.39 -7.48 -37.06
C LEU A 49 9.59 -8.58 -36.35
N TYR A 50 8.26 -8.59 -36.47
CA TYR A 50 7.42 -9.63 -35.86
C TYR A 50 7.80 -11.01 -36.39
N ASP A 51 7.93 -11.16 -37.71
CA ASP A 51 8.31 -12.42 -38.34
C ASP A 51 9.75 -12.84 -37.99
N GLU A 52 10.69 -11.89 -37.88
CA GLU A 52 12.07 -12.16 -37.43
C GLU A 52 12.13 -12.63 -35.97
N VAL A 53 11.42 -11.95 -35.06
CA VAL A 53 11.32 -12.34 -33.65
C VAL A 53 10.68 -13.72 -33.53
N CYS A 54 9.62 -13.98 -34.30
CA CYS A 54 8.84 -15.21 -34.21
C CYS A 54 9.36 -16.36 -35.08
N GLU A 55 10.56 -16.25 -35.64
CA GLU A 55 11.19 -17.38 -36.31
C GLU A 55 11.33 -18.59 -35.37
N ALA A 56 11.04 -19.77 -35.90
CA ALA A 56 11.21 -21.03 -35.16
C ALA A 56 12.67 -21.25 -34.71
N SER A 57 13.64 -20.67 -35.43
CA SER A 57 15.07 -20.68 -35.10
C SER A 57 15.34 -19.95 -33.78
N CYS A 58 14.72 -18.78 -33.60
CA CYS A 58 14.82 -17.96 -32.40
C CYS A 58 14.21 -18.67 -31.19
N GLY A 59 12.96 -19.12 -31.28
CA GLY A 59 12.31 -19.86 -30.19
C GLY A 59 13.08 -21.12 -29.78
N ALA A 60 13.67 -21.84 -30.74
CA ALA A 60 14.53 -22.99 -30.45
C ALA A 60 15.84 -22.59 -29.75
N SER A 61 16.44 -21.46 -30.11
CA SER A 61 17.65 -20.93 -29.49
C SER A 61 17.41 -20.49 -28.04
N LEU A 62 16.33 -19.76 -27.78
CA LEU A 62 15.91 -19.34 -26.44
C LEU A 62 15.64 -20.54 -25.53
N ARG A 63 14.85 -21.51 -26.00
CA ARG A 63 14.60 -22.74 -25.27
C ARG A 63 15.90 -23.48 -24.91
N SER A 64 16.80 -23.59 -25.88
CA SER A 64 18.11 -24.24 -25.69
C SER A 64 18.96 -23.53 -24.64
N TYR A 65 19.05 -22.19 -24.72
CA TYR A 65 19.74 -21.37 -23.72
C TYR A 65 19.15 -21.58 -22.33
N TYR A 66 17.83 -21.40 -22.18
CA TYR A 66 17.13 -21.58 -20.92
C TYR A 66 17.37 -22.97 -20.30
N GLN A 67 17.20 -24.05 -21.07
CA GLN A 67 17.34 -25.42 -20.58
C GLN A 67 18.77 -25.72 -20.13
N LYS A 68 19.77 -25.27 -20.89
CA LYS A 68 21.17 -25.49 -20.55
C LYS A 68 21.58 -24.72 -19.30
N VAL A 69 21.19 -23.44 -19.19
CA VAL A 69 21.48 -22.64 -17.99
C VAL A 69 20.78 -23.23 -16.77
N SER A 70 19.49 -23.59 -16.89
CA SER A 70 18.73 -24.21 -15.79
C SER A 70 19.36 -25.51 -15.29
N GLN A 71 19.95 -26.30 -16.19
CA GLN A 71 20.60 -27.55 -15.85
C GLN A 71 22.02 -27.34 -15.29
N ALA A 72 22.85 -26.58 -15.99
CA ALA A 72 24.28 -26.43 -15.67
C ALA A 72 24.51 -25.54 -14.44
N CYS A 73 23.64 -24.56 -14.20
CA CYS A 73 23.71 -23.62 -13.08
C CYS A 73 22.76 -23.97 -11.94
N ALA A 74 22.22 -25.19 -11.90
CA ALA A 74 21.30 -25.61 -10.85
C ALA A 74 21.92 -25.45 -9.45
N GLY A 75 21.24 -24.71 -8.58
CA GLY A 75 21.71 -24.42 -7.21
C GLY A 75 22.71 -23.27 -7.09
N TYR A 76 23.04 -22.59 -8.19
CA TYR A 76 23.84 -21.37 -8.18
C TYR A 76 22.94 -20.15 -8.42
N ASP A 77 23.15 -19.11 -7.64
CA ASP A 77 22.45 -17.83 -7.75
C ASP A 77 23.43 -16.67 -7.55
N THR A 78 23.00 -15.48 -7.94
CA THR A 78 23.67 -14.22 -7.61
C THR A 78 22.74 -13.42 -6.71
N SER A 79 23.08 -13.27 -5.43
CA SER A 79 22.25 -12.53 -4.47
C SER A 79 20.79 -13.04 -4.39
N GLY A 80 20.59 -14.35 -4.50
CA GLY A 80 19.25 -14.96 -4.50
C GLY A 80 18.53 -14.95 -5.85
N VAL A 81 19.18 -14.51 -6.92
CA VAL A 81 18.65 -14.53 -8.29
C VAL A 81 19.16 -15.78 -9.03
N PRO A 82 18.28 -16.74 -9.37
CA PRO A 82 18.68 -17.93 -10.13
C PRO A 82 19.19 -17.57 -11.53
N GLN A 83 20.26 -18.21 -12.00
CA GLN A 83 20.88 -17.89 -13.30
C GLN A 83 19.94 -18.16 -14.50
N SER A 84 18.97 -19.06 -14.34
CA SER A 84 17.94 -19.33 -15.35
C SER A 84 16.95 -18.19 -15.57
N MET A 85 16.95 -17.15 -14.72
CA MET A 85 15.93 -16.10 -14.70
C MET A 85 15.74 -15.41 -16.05
N TYR A 86 16.79 -14.77 -16.57
CA TYR A 86 16.70 -14.01 -17.82
C TYR A 86 16.40 -14.90 -19.02
N GLY A 87 16.99 -16.10 -19.08
CA GLY A 87 16.68 -17.08 -20.11
C GLY A 87 15.22 -17.51 -20.10
N GLY A 88 14.65 -17.69 -18.90
CA GLY A 88 13.25 -18.02 -18.71
C GLY A 88 12.32 -16.89 -19.10
N TYR A 89 12.63 -15.63 -18.72
CA TYR A 89 11.83 -14.47 -19.13
C TYR A 89 11.81 -14.28 -20.64
N MET A 90 12.96 -14.33 -21.32
CA MET A 90 12.99 -14.16 -22.78
C MET A 90 12.25 -15.30 -23.49
N TRP A 91 12.40 -16.55 -23.01
CA TRP A 91 11.72 -17.69 -23.62
C TRP A 91 10.20 -17.67 -23.38
N GLU A 92 9.76 -17.29 -22.19
CA GLU A 92 8.33 -17.11 -21.89
C GLU A 92 7.74 -15.98 -22.73
N ALA A 93 8.38 -14.81 -22.74
CA ALA A 93 7.96 -13.67 -23.53
C ALA A 93 7.87 -14.03 -25.01
N TRP A 94 8.81 -14.81 -25.56
CA TRP A 94 8.72 -15.30 -26.93
C TRP A 94 7.50 -16.20 -27.16
N ASN A 95 7.20 -17.13 -26.24
CA ASN A 95 6.01 -17.97 -26.34
C ASN A 95 4.72 -17.14 -26.30
N GLU A 96 4.66 -16.15 -25.41
CA GLU A 96 3.55 -15.21 -25.27
C GLU A 96 3.42 -14.26 -26.46
N THR A 97 4.51 -13.93 -27.17
CA THR A 97 4.48 -13.06 -28.36
C THR A 97 4.11 -13.84 -29.62
N CYS A 98 4.64 -15.05 -29.80
CA CYS A 98 4.70 -15.73 -31.09
C CYS A 98 3.69 -16.88 -31.28
N TYR A 99 2.73 -17.03 -30.37
CA TYR A 99 1.69 -18.04 -30.50
C TYR A 99 0.65 -17.66 -31.56
N ILE A 100 0.23 -18.66 -32.33
CA ILE A 100 -0.61 -18.52 -33.52
C ILE A 100 -1.94 -19.23 -33.29
N GLU A 101 -3.03 -18.65 -33.80
CA GLU A 101 -4.31 -19.33 -33.88
C GLU A 101 -4.30 -20.41 -34.98
N PRO A 102 -4.51 -21.69 -34.68
CA PRO A 102 -4.33 -22.79 -35.64
C PRO A 102 -5.24 -22.73 -36.87
N GLN A 103 -6.39 -22.06 -36.77
CA GLN A 103 -7.38 -22.02 -37.85
C GLN A 103 -7.07 -20.94 -38.89
N SER A 104 -6.75 -19.72 -38.44
CA SER A 104 -6.43 -18.60 -39.32
C SER A 104 -4.94 -18.53 -39.69
N GLY A 105 -4.06 -19.06 -38.85
CA GLY A 105 -2.62 -18.87 -38.99
C GLY A 105 -2.14 -17.48 -38.60
N HIS A 106 -2.99 -16.65 -37.99
CA HIS A 106 -2.63 -15.30 -37.53
C HIS A 106 -2.04 -15.33 -36.11
N TYR A 107 -1.18 -14.36 -35.81
CA TYR A 107 -0.65 -14.21 -34.46
C TYR A 107 -1.76 -13.85 -33.48
N CYS A 108 -1.76 -14.49 -32.33
CA CYS A 108 -2.84 -14.33 -31.38
C CYS A 108 -2.88 -12.95 -30.75
N ASN A 109 -1.74 -12.27 -30.57
CA ASN A 109 -1.75 -10.90 -30.06
C ASN A 109 -2.41 -9.93 -31.05
N GLU A 110 -2.28 -10.12 -32.36
CA GLU A 110 -3.01 -9.31 -33.36
C GLU A 110 -4.53 -9.55 -33.30
N ILE A 111 -4.94 -10.80 -33.02
CA ILE A 111 -6.36 -11.14 -32.83
C ILE A 111 -6.91 -10.48 -31.56
N ILE A 112 -6.14 -10.52 -30.46
CA ILE A 112 -6.53 -9.93 -29.17
C ILE A 112 -6.62 -8.40 -29.25
N ASP A 113 -5.72 -7.75 -29.98
CA ASP A 113 -5.79 -6.29 -30.20
C ASP A 113 -7.07 -5.86 -30.92
N GLY A 114 -7.72 -6.79 -31.64
CA GLY A 114 -9.01 -6.58 -32.30
C GLY A 114 -10.23 -6.85 -31.42
N PHE A 115 -10.06 -7.24 -30.15
CA PHE A 115 -11.17 -7.50 -29.24
C PHE A 115 -11.93 -6.23 -28.86
N THR A 116 -13.15 -6.43 -28.38
CA THR A 116 -14.00 -5.36 -27.88
C THR A 116 -13.39 -4.79 -26.61
N GLU A 117 -13.15 -3.48 -26.59
CA GLU A 117 -12.66 -2.77 -25.41
C GLU A 117 -13.73 -2.79 -24.31
N VAL A 118 -13.40 -3.41 -23.18
CA VAL A 118 -14.27 -3.56 -22.01
C VAL A 118 -13.46 -3.34 -20.74
N GLU A 119 -14.13 -2.98 -19.64
CA GLU A 119 -13.48 -2.68 -18.37
C GLU A 119 -12.75 -3.88 -17.76
N ASP A 120 -13.32 -5.07 -17.93
CA ASP A 120 -12.78 -6.31 -17.39
C ASP A 120 -13.23 -7.54 -18.18
N ILE A 121 -12.62 -8.69 -17.86
CA ILE A 121 -12.91 -9.97 -18.50
C ILE A 121 -14.38 -10.41 -18.36
N TYR A 122 -15.10 -9.95 -17.33
CA TYR A 122 -16.48 -10.34 -17.06
C TYR A 122 -17.47 -9.71 -18.06
N HIS A 123 -17.05 -8.64 -18.73
CA HIS A 123 -17.83 -7.95 -19.75
C HIS A 123 -17.44 -8.34 -21.19
N MET A 124 -16.43 -9.19 -21.36
CA MET A 124 -15.97 -9.60 -22.69
C MET A 124 -17.07 -10.36 -23.46
N PRO A 125 -17.24 -10.09 -24.76
CA PRO A 125 -18.07 -10.91 -25.64
C PRO A 125 -17.69 -12.38 -25.58
N HIS A 126 -18.70 -13.26 -25.56
CA HIS A 126 -18.49 -14.70 -25.37
C HIS A 126 -17.54 -15.33 -26.40
N ASN A 127 -17.58 -14.89 -27.66
CA ASN A 127 -16.69 -15.36 -28.72
C ASN A 127 -15.22 -14.96 -28.51
N GLU A 128 -14.97 -13.79 -27.91
CA GLU A 128 -13.63 -13.30 -27.60
C GLU A 128 -13.11 -13.96 -26.32
N LEU A 129 -13.93 -14.00 -25.28
CA LEU A 129 -13.66 -14.69 -24.01
C LEU A 129 -13.26 -16.15 -24.23
N CYS A 130 -13.99 -16.85 -25.10
CA CYS A 130 -13.79 -18.26 -25.39
C CYS A 130 -12.94 -18.53 -26.64
N SER A 131 -12.33 -17.50 -27.21
CA SER A 131 -11.42 -17.65 -28.35
C SER A 131 -10.20 -18.51 -28.00
N TYR A 132 -9.61 -19.12 -29.01
CA TYR A 132 -8.35 -19.86 -28.83
C TYR A 132 -7.27 -18.96 -28.23
N CYS A 133 -7.11 -17.75 -28.77
CA CYS A 133 -6.06 -16.83 -28.34
C CYS A 133 -6.21 -16.40 -26.87
N ASN A 134 -7.42 -15.99 -26.45
CA ASN A 134 -7.64 -15.61 -25.05
C ASN A 134 -7.42 -16.80 -24.09
N THR A 135 -7.98 -17.96 -24.41
CA THR A 135 -7.86 -19.13 -23.54
C THR A 135 -6.43 -19.68 -23.47
N LYS A 136 -5.65 -19.53 -24.54
CA LYS A 136 -4.24 -19.91 -24.58
C LYS A 136 -3.34 -18.93 -23.84
N PHE A 137 -3.62 -17.63 -23.94
CA PHE A 137 -2.93 -16.61 -23.16
C PHE A 137 -2.94 -16.95 -21.66
N TYR A 138 -4.13 -17.17 -21.07
CA TYR A 138 -4.25 -17.52 -19.66
C TYR A 138 -3.62 -18.88 -19.31
N GLN A 139 -3.59 -19.85 -20.24
CA GLN A 139 -2.87 -21.12 -20.04
C GLN A 139 -1.36 -20.91 -19.97
N MET A 140 -0.79 -20.05 -20.83
CA MET A 140 0.65 -19.76 -20.84
C MET A 140 1.05 -19.03 -19.56
N LEU A 141 0.31 -17.95 -19.21
CA LEU A 141 0.51 -17.25 -17.95
C LEU A 141 0.53 -18.23 -16.76
N GLN A 142 -0.51 -19.05 -16.63
CA GLN A 142 -0.63 -19.97 -15.51
C GLN A 142 0.45 -21.05 -15.49
N ALA A 143 0.95 -21.50 -16.64
CA ALA A 143 1.91 -22.61 -16.71
C ALA A 143 3.35 -22.22 -16.33
N SER A 144 3.66 -20.92 -16.28
CA SER A 144 5.04 -20.45 -16.17
C SER A 144 5.30 -19.69 -14.86
N GLN A 145 6.47 -19.93 -14.26
CA GLN A 145 6.99 -19.12 -13.14
C GLN A 145 7.65 -17.82 -13.61
N TYR A 146 7.76 -17.62 -14.93
CA TYR A 146 8.39 -16.46 -15.59
C TYR A 146 7.37 -15.47 -16.16
N SER A 147 6.08 -15.81 -16.11
CA SER A 147 5.00 -14.97 -16.60
C SER A 147 4.61 -13.89 -15.58
N THR A 148 3.67 -13.04 -15.97
CA THR A 148 3.02 -12.06 -15.08
C THR A 148 1.87 -12.65 -14.25
N PHE A 149 1.72 -13.98 -14.18
CA PHE A 149 0.57 -14.60 -13.52
C PHE A 149 0.39 -14.14 -12.09
N ASP A 150 -0.77 -13.56 -11.83
CA ASP A 150 -1.17 -13.08 -10.53
C ASP A 150 -1.89 -14.20 -9.78
N ALA A 151 -1.19 -14.80 -8.82
CA ALA A 151 -1.71 -15.88 -7.98
C ALA A 151 -2.94 -15.51 -7.14
N ILE A 152 -3.22 -14.22 -6.98
CA ILE A 152 -4.46 -13.72 -6.41
C ILE A 152 -5.48 -13.57 -7.53
N HIS A 153 -5.12 -12.87 -8.60
CA HIS A 153 -6.12 -12.36 -9.54
C HIS A 153 -6.54 -13.32 -10.66
N ASP A 154 -5.58 -13.94 -11.33
CA ASP A 154 -5.82 -14.78 -12.50
C ASP A 154 -6.58 -16.08 -12.25
N PRO A 155 -6.51 -16.74 -11.08
CA PRO A 155 -7.36 -17.90 -10.78
C PRO A 155 -8.86 -17.64 -10.99
N TYR A 156 -9.33 -16.42 -10.71
CA TYR A 156 -10.75 -16.07 -10.89
C TYR A 156 -11.08 -15.74 -12.34
N ARG A 157 -10.17 -15.08 -13.07
CA ARG A 157 -10.32 -14.86 -14.52
C ARG A 157 -10.41 -16.19 -15.25
N ILE A 158 -9.53 -17.13 -14.92
CA ILE A 158 -9.57 -18.50 -15.43
C ILE A 158 -10.84 -19.23 -14.97
N GLY A 159 -11.26 -19.05 -13.73
CA GLY A 159 -12.53 -19.59 -13.22
C GLY A 159 -13.75 -19.09 -14.02
N HIS A 160 -13.76 -17.81 -14.38
CA HIS A 160 -14.79 -17.21 -15.21
C HIS A 160 -14.79 -17.79 -16.63
N ILE A 161 -13.62 -17.93 -17.26
CA ILE A 161 -13.43 -18.61 -18.55
C ILE A 161 -13.95 -20.05 -18.47
N ASN A 162 -13.54 -20.82 -17.46
CA ASN A 162 -13.96 -22.20 -17.27
C ASN A 162 -15.48 -22.33 -17.19
N LYS A 163 -16.14 -21.47 -16.41
CA LYS A 163 -17.60 -21.44 -16.24
C LYS A 163 -18.32 -21.12 -17.54
N HIS A 164 -17.92 -20.07 -18.26
CA HIS A 164 -18.66 -19.59 -19.42
C HIS A 164 -18.30 -20.35 -20.71
N CYS A 165 -17.04 -20.71 -20.89
CA CYS A 165 -16.54 -21.42 -22.06
C CYS A 165 -16.63 -22.96 -21.93
N ARG A 166 -17.11 -23.47 -20.79
CA ARG A 166 -17.20 -24.91 -20.46
C ARG A 166 -15.83 -25.60 -20.58
N LEU A 167 -14.80 -24.95 -20.05
CA LEU A 167 -13.42 -25.42 -20.02
C LEU A 167 -13.02 -25.88 -18.60
N SER A 168 -11.84 -26.48 -18.51
CA SER A 168 -11.25 -26.91 -17.23
C SER A 168 -9.75 -26.59 -17.21
N LEU A 169 -9.44 -25.33 -17.46
CA LEU A 169 -8.09 -24.78 -17.38
C LEU A 169 -7.61 -24.78 -15.92
N PRO A 170 -6.33 -25.09 -15.65
CA PRO A 170 -5.80 -25.03 -14.29
C PRO A 170 -5.77 -23.58 -13.77
N THR A 171 -6.00 -23.40 -12.47
CA THR A 171 -6.03 -22.08 -11.82
C THR A 171 -4.84 -21.84 -10.88
N THR A 172 -3.96 -22.83 -10.71
CA THR A 172 -2.82 -22.75 -9.78
C THR A 172 -1.53 -22.74 -10.56
N ALA A 173 -0.78 -21.65 -10.51
CA ALA A 173 0.53 -21.55 -11.13
C ALA A 173 1.64 -22.23 -10.30
N PRO A 174 2.80 -22.54 -10.90
CA PRO A 174 4.01 -22.87 -10.16
C PRO A 174 4.37 -21.80 -9.11
N ALA A 175 5.16 -22.18 -8.12
CA ALA A 175 5.68 -21.21 -7.16
C ALA A 175 6.51 -20.13 -7.88
N PRO A 176 6.49 -18.87 -7.41
CA PRO A 176 7.27 -17.81 -8.02
C PRO A 176 8.76 -18.13 -7.95
N LEU A 177 9.50 -17.78 -9.01
CA LEU A 177 10.93 -18.06 -9.16
C LEU A 177 11.76 -17.51 -7.99
N ILE A 178 11.50 -16.27 -7.61
CA ILE A 178 12.00 -15.70 -6.36
C ILE A 178 10.84 -15.72 -5.37
N PRO A 179 10.97 -16.44 -4.23
CA PRO A 179 9.99 -16.35 -3.17
C PRO A 179 9.86 -14.90 -2.73
N LYS A 180 8.64 -14.36 -2.77
CA LYS A 180 8.37 -13.10 -2.08
C LYS A 180 8.77 -13.30 -0.61
N PRO A 181 9.52 -12.37 0.01
CA PRO A 181 9.73 -12.43 1.45
C PRO A 181 8.36 -12.59 2.11
N VAL A 182 8.26 -13.45 3.12
CA VAL A 182 7.01 -13.70 3.84
C VAL A 182 6.52 -12.35 4.33
N SER A 183 5.50 -11.81 3.65
CA SER A 183 4.84 -10.60 4.09
C SER A 183 4.23 -10.95 5.43
N GLU A 184 4.59 -10.22 6.50
CA GLU A 184 3.88 -10.33 7.76
C GLU A 184 2.38 -10.18 7.45
N GLU A 185 1.52 -11.00 8.08
CA GLU A 185 0.07 -10.91 7.84
C GLU A 185 -0.34 -9.44 7.93
N PRO A 186 -1.04 -8.89 6.91
CA PRO A 186 -1.36 -7.47 6.88
C PRO A 186 -2.06 -7.09 8.18
N PHE A 187 -1.42 -6.19 8.92
CA PHE A 187 -1.85 -5.78 10.24
C PHE A 187 -3.24 -5.15 10.16
N CYS A 188 -4.21 -5.76 10.84
CA CYS A 188 -5.56 -5.22 10.93
C CYS A 188 -5.78 -4.53 12.28
N LEU A 189 -5.73 -3.20 12.29
CA LEU A 189 -5.80 -2.39 13.51
C LEU A 189 -7.07 -2.66 14.34
N SER A 190 -8.21 -2.89 13.70
CA SER A 190 -9.47 -3.19 14.40
C SER A 190 -9.53 -4.63 14.95
N ASN A 191 -8.70 -5.53 14.43
CA ASN A 191 -8.80 -6.98 14.58
C ASN A 191 -10.18 -7.56 14.17
N ILE A 192 -10.96 -6.82 13.37
CA ILE A 192 -12.24 -7.25 12.82
C ILE A 192 -12.02 -7.63 11.36
N TYR A 193 -12.49 -8.82 11.00
CA TYR A 193 -12.39 -9.33 9.65
C TYR A 193 -13.75 -9.68 9.07
N HIS A 194 -13.89 -9.44 7.77
CA HIS A 194 -15.02 -9.89 6.98
C HIS A 194 -14.55 -10.93 5.97
N THR A 195 -15.28 -12.04 5.87
CA THR A 195 -15.07 -13.02 4.81
C THR A 195 -16.01 -12.70 3.66
N THR A 196 -15.43 -12.30 2.53
CA THR A 196 -16.19 -11.83 1.36
C THR A 196 -17.07 -12.94 0.77
N ARG A 197 -18.17 -12.54 0.15
CA ARG A 197 -19.22 -13.36 -0.43
C ARG A 197 -19.51 -12.89 -1.86
N GLU A 198 -20.19 -13.74 -2.62
CA GLU A 198 -20.64 -13.39 -3.97
C GLU A 198 -21.61 -12.19 -3.90
N GLY A 199 -21.31 -11.14 -4.68
CA GLY A 199 -22.08 -9.90 -4.72
C GLY A 199 -21.71 -8.85 -3.66
N ASP A 200 -20.70 -9.12 -2.82
CA ASP A 200 -20.16 -8.09 -1.95
C ASP A 200 -19.51 -6.96 -2.77
N THR A 201 -19.65 -5.74 -2.25
CA THR A 201 -19.06 -4.51 -2.78
C THR A 201 -18.43 -3.72 -1.64
N CYS A 202 -17.52 -2.79 -1.93
CA CYS A 202 -16.99 -1.91 -0.89
C CYS A 202 -18.11 -1.14 -0.18
N THR A 203 -19.13 -0.68 -0.90
CA THR A 203 -20.30 -0.01 -0.33
C THR A 203 -21.12 -0.91 0.58
N SER A 204 -21.49 -2.11 0.15
CA SER A 204 -22.33 -3.01 0.97
C SER A 204 -21.61 -3.47 2.25
N ILE A 205 -20.31 -3.76 2.16
CA ILE A 205 -19.49 -4.08 3.34
C ILE A 205 -19.38 -2.84 4.24
N SER A 206 -19.05 -1.68 3.68
CA SER A 206 -18.84 -0.45 4.47
C SER A 206 -20.08 0.00 5.21
N THR A 207 -21.25 -0.08 4.58
CA THR A 207 -22.55 0.18 5.22
C THR A 207 -22.81 -0.80 6.37
N SER A 208 -22.46 -2.07 6.21
CA SER A 208 -22.68 -3.10 7.23
C SER A 208 -21.81 -2.91 8.48
N TYR A 209 -20.60 -2.37 8.31
CA TYR A 209 -19.63 -2.18 9.40
C TYR A 209 -19.49 -0.72 9.87
N ASN A 210 -20.22 0.22 9.26
CA ASN A 210 -20.08 1.66 9.48
C ASN A 210 -18.63 2.14 9.33
N VAL A 211 -18.00 1.83 8.21
CA VAL A 211 -16.63 2.24 7.87
C VAL A 211 -16.62 3.03 6.55
N SER A 212 -15.51 3.70 6.24
CA SER A 212 -15.34 4.32 4.92
C SER A 212 -15.01 3.28 3.86
N SER A 213 -15.71 3.31 2.72
CA SER A 213 -15.43 2.48 1.54
C SER A 213 -14.01 2.70 1.01
N TYR A 214 -13.54 3.96 0.98
CA TYR A 214 -12.15 4.26 0.62
C TYR A 214 -11.13 3.57 1.55
N ALA A 215 -11.33 3.69 2.88
CA ALA A 215 -10.43 3.06 3.84
C ALA A 215 -10.47 1.52 3.76
N LEU A 216 -11.65 0.95 3.49
CA LEU A 216 -11.82 -0.48 3.27
C LEU A 216 -11.10 -0.93 2.00
N SER A 217 -11.25 -0.19 0.90
CA SER A 217 -10.60 -0.48 -0.37
C SER A 217 -9.08 -0.45 -0.23
N GLU A 218 -8.52 0.61 0.35
CA GLU A 218 -7.07 0.73 0.54
C GLU A 218 -6.48 -0.36 1.46
N ALA A 219 -7.16 -0.69 2.55
CA ALA A 219 -6.72 -1.73 3.48
C ALA A 219 -6.72 -3.13 2.85
N ASN A 220 -7.51 -3.33 1.79
CA ASN A 220 -7.73 -4.65 1.18
C ASN A 220 -7.40 -4.68 -0.32
N LYS A 221 -6.70 -3.68 -0.85
CA LYS A 221 -6.46 -3.48 -2.29
C LYS A 221 -5.81 -4.67 -3.00
N GLU A 222 -5.00 -5.46 -2.28
CA GLU A 222 -4.40 -6.68 -2.82
C GLU A 222 -5.43 -7.79 -3.10
N ASN A 223 -6.66 -7.65 -2.61
CA ASN A 223 -7.75 -8.60 -2.78
C ASN A 223 -8.94 -8.01 -3.57
N ILE A 224 -8.76 -6.87 -4.25
CA ILE A 224 -9.81 -6.15 -5.02
C ILE A 224 -9.37 -6.01 -6.48
N TYR A 225 -10.27 -6.33 -7.42
CA TYR A 225 -9.98 -6.63 -8.82
C TYR A 225 -10.56 -5.55 -9.73
N GLY A 226 -10.11 -4.30 -9.56
CA GLY A 226 -10.64 -3.12 -10.25
C GLY A 226 -11.50 -2.25 -9.34
N PRO A 227 -12.48 -1.50 -9.88
CA PRO A 227 -13.40 -0.67 -9.09
C PRO A 227 -14.13 -1.51 -8.05
N CYS A 228 -13.95 -1.21 -6.77
CA CYS A 228 -14.39 -2.07 -5.66
C CYS A 228 -15.92 -2.26 -5.57
N ASP A 229 -16.69 -1.36 -6.19
CA ASP A 229 -18.15 -1.44 -6.24
C ASP A 229 -18.69 -2.18 -7.47
N ASN A 230 -17.81 -2.64 -8.37
CA ASN A 230 -18.17 -3.61 -9.39
C ASN A 230 -18.43 -4.97 -8.72
N VAL A 231 -19.56 -5.60 -9.03
CA VAL A 231 -20.04 -6.86 -8.40
C VAL A 231 -19.09 -8.05 -8.58
N ASN A 232 -18.13 -7.97 -9.49
CA ASN A 232 -17.11 -9.00 -9.72
C ASN A 232 -15.71 -8.60 -9.25
N ALA A 233 -15.55 -7.38 -8.70
CA ALA A 233 -14.25 -6.89 -8.22
C ALA A 233 -13.83 -7.53 -6.90
N ILE A 234 -14.76 -8.04 -6.10
CA ILE A 234 -14.47 -8.70 -4.83
C ILE A 234 -14.74 -10.20 -4.97
N PRO A 235 -13.70 -11.05 -5.06
CA PRO A 235 -13.92 -12.47 -5.09
C PRO A 235 -14.37 -13.01 -3.73
N PRO A 236 -15.21 -14.05 -3.69
CA PRO A 236 -15.65 -14.66 -2.44
C PRO A 236 -14.52 -15.39 -1.72
N GLY A 237 -14.61 -15.46 -0.39
CA GLY A 237 -13.70 -16.20 0.48
C GLY A 237 -12.44 -15.44 0.91
N ARG A 238 -12.30 -14.16 0.56
CA ARG A 238 -11.18 -13.30 0.95
C ARG A 238 -11.39 -12.77 2.36
N LYS A 239 -10.29 -12.62 3.10
CA LYS A 239 -10.30 -12.09 4.48
C LYS A 239 -10.00 -10.60 4.43
N PHE A 240 -11.05 -9.78 4.43
CA PHE A 240 -10.92 -8.33 4.45
C PHE A 240 -10.71 -7.85 5.89
N CYS A 241 -9.72 -6.99 6.11
CA CYS A 241 -9.60 -6.20 7.33
C CYS A 241 -10.66 -5.08 7.31
N ILE A 242 -11.46 -4.98 8.37
CA ILE A 242 -12.44 -3.93 8.53
C ILE A 242 -11.77 -2.73 9.23
N PRO A 243 -11.74 -1.51 8.65
CA PRO A 243 -11.18 -0.34 9.31
C PRO A 243 -11.92 0.05 10.60
N LEU A 244 -11.40 1.06 11.30
CA LEU A 244 -12.10 1.60 12.47
C LEU A 244 -13.41 2.30 12.06
N PRO A 245 -14.52 2.08 12.79
CA PRO A 245 -15.83 2.59 12.40
C PRO A 245 -15.98 4.11 12.63
N CYS A 246 -16.89 4.73 11.88
CA CYS A 246 -17.28 6.13 11.99
C CYS A 246 -18.81 6.25 11.78
N GLU A 247 -19.43 7.36 12.17
CA GLU A 247 -20.72 7.75 11.56
C GLU A 247 -20.48 7.94 10.05
N VAL A 248 -21.29 7.27 9.24
CA VAL A 248 -21.13 7.19 7.78
C VAL A 248 -22.24 7.92 7.03
N TYR A 249 -21.93 8.30 5.79
CA TYR A 249 -22.90 8.80 4.83
C TYR A 249 -22.66 8.11 3.48
N GLU A 250 -23.73 7.65 2.85
CA GLU A 250 -23.69 7.08 1.50
C GLU A 250 -23.95 8.17 0.47
N VAL A 251 -22.92 8.47 -0.32
CA VAL A 251 -22.93 9.51 -1.36
C VAL A 251 -23.99 9.17 -2.41
N GLN A 252 -24.84 10.13 -2.71
CA GLN A 252 -25.88 10.06 -3.73
C GLN A 252 -25.40 10.70 -5.05
N PRO A 253 -26.01 10.33 -6.20
CA PRO A 253 -25.70 10.98 -7.47
C PRO A 253 -25.89 12.50 -7.40
N ASN A 254 -24.91 13.26 -7.88
CA ASN A 254 -24.84 14.72 -7.85
C ASN A 254 -24.64 15.35 -6.46
N ASP A 255 -24.36 14.57 -5.42
CA ASP A 255 -23.99 15.16 -4.14
C ASP A 255 -22.74 16.02 -4.28
N LEU A 256 -22.81 17.22 -3.71
CA LEU A 256 -21.64 18.06 -3.49
C LEU A 256 -21.22 17.93 -2.04
N CYS A 257 -19.91 17.91 -1.78
CA CYS A 257 -19.40 17.86 -0.42
C CYS A 257 -19.94 18.99 0.47
N ILE A 258 -20.24 20.17 -0.10
CA ILE A 258 -20.84 21.28 0.64
C ILE A 258 -22.25 20.95 1.14
N ASP A 259 -23.04 20.23 0.34
CA ASP A 259 -24.40 19.82 0.68
C ASP A 259 -24.40 18.72 1.74
N ILE A 260 -23.47 17.77 1.62
CA ILE A 260 -23.23 16.74 2.64
C ILE A 260 -22.84 17.40 3.97
N GLN A 261 -21.84 18.29 3.96
CA GLN A 261 -21.40 19.00 5.17
C GLN A 261 -22.56 19.75 5.84
N TYR A 262 -23.39 20.45 5.06
CA TYR A 262 -24.53 21.19 5.58
C TYR A 262 -25.58 20.26 6.20
N THR A 263 -25.94 19.19 5.48
CA THR A 263 -26.95 18.21 5.90
C THR A 263 -26.52 17.46 7.17
N GLN A 264 -25.23 17.08 7.23
CA GLN A 264 -24.62 16.37 8.35
C GLN A 264 -24.20 17.32 9.49
N LYS A 265 -24.45 18.63 9.35
CA LYS A 265 -24.12 19.67 10.35
C LYS A 265 -22.64 19.72 10.73
N ILE A 266 -21.78 19.37 9.77
CA ILE A 266 -20.32 19.39 9.92
C ILE A 266 -19.85 20.84 9.75
N ARG A 267 -19.45 21.47 10.86
CA ARG A 267 -19.07 22.90 10.88
C ARG A 267 -17.71 23.15 10.21
N GLY A 268 -17.64 24.12 9.29
CA GLY A 268 -16.39 24.67 8.74
C GLY A 268 -16.42 24.95 7.23
N TYR A 269 -15.91 26.11 6.80
CA TYR A 269 -15.74 26.44 5.38
C TYR A 269 -14.57 25.63 4.78
N GLY A 270 -14.87 24.66 3.90
CA GLY A 270 -13.91 24.06 2.96
C GLY A 270 -12.87 23.06 3.50
N ILE A 271 -12.97 22.66 4.77
CA ILE A 271 -11.98 21.75 5.42
C ILE A 271 -12.69 20.61 6.20
N SER A 272 -14.01 20.63 6.36
CA SER A 272 -14.68 19.85 7.41
C SER A 272 -15.12 18.43 7.03
N LEU A 273 -15.30 18.08 5.75
CA LEU A 273 -15.49 16.67 5.34
C LEU A 273 -14.16 15.96 5.08
N ARG A 274 -13.17 16.73 4.59
CA ARG A 274 -11.84 16.24 4.21
C ARG A 274 -11.02 15.76 5.41
N ILE A 275 -11.29 16.28 6.60
CA ILE A 275 -10.67 15.82 7.85
C ILE A 275 -10.97 14.35 8.17
N TYR A 276 -12.10 13.82 7.72
CA TYR A 276 -12.47 12.41 7.89
C TYR A 276 -12.17 11.58 6.64
N ASN A 277 -11.94 12.25 5.51
CA ASN A 277 -11.74 11.67 4.19
C ASN A 277 -10.60 12.42 3.50
N ALA A 278 -9.36 12.24 4.00
CA ALA A 278 -8.21 13.05 3.59
C ALA A 278 -7.83 12.89 2.10
N TRP A 279 -8.31 11.84 1.47
CA TRP A 279 -8.21 11.57 0.03
C TRP A 279 -9.02 12.54 -0.83
N LEU A 280 -10.00 13.24 -0.27
CA LEU A 280 -10.76 14.27 -0.98
C LEU A 280 -9.84 15.46 -1.31
N ASP A 281 -9.88 15.87 -2.58
CA ASP A 281 -9.14 17.02 -3.04
C ASP A 281 -9.69 18.34 -2.40
N PRO A 282 -8.92 19.44 -2.38
CA PRO A 282 -9.35 20.69 -1.77
C PRO A 282 -10.64 21.31 -2.33
N SER A 283 -10.94 21.05 -3.61
CA SER A 283 -12.17 21.50 -4.27
C SER A 283 -13.33 20.51 -4.12
N CYS A 284 -13.06 19.30 -3.60
CA CYS A 284 -14.04 18.22 -3.46
C CYS A 284 -14.76 17.87 -4.78
N SER A 285 -14.04 17.99 -5.90
CA SER A 285 -14.56 17.79 -7.25
C SER A 285 -14.53 16.33 -7.69
N VAL A 286 -13.77 15.49 -7.01
CA VAL A 286 -13.56 14.08 -7.37
C VAL A 286 -14.46 13.10 -6.60
N LEU A 287 -15.47 13.60 -5.89
CA LEU A 287 -16.31 12.77 -5.02
C LEU A 287 -16.95 11.62 -5.79
N GLU A 288 -17.64 11.92 -6.90
CA GLU A 288 -18.32 10.90 -7.72
C GLU A 288 -17.31 9.89 -8.31
N ALA A 289 -16.26 10.37 -8.97
CA ALA A 289 -15.26 9.52 -9.62
C ALA A 289 -14.60 8.54 -8.63
N ILE A 290 -14.15 9.03 -7.46
CA ILE A 290 -13.50 8.16 -6.48
C ILE A 290 -14.50 7.18 -5.84
N THR A 291 -15.76 7.59 -5.65
CA THR A 291 -16.77 6.68 -5.10
C THR A 291 -17.17 5.57 -6.06
N GLN A 292 -17.03 5.76 -7.38
CA GLN A 292 -17.20 4.68 -8.36
C GLN A 292 -16.08 3.64 -8.23
N ASP A 293 -14.85 4.09 -7.97
CA ASP A 293 -13.68 3.21 -7.84
C ASP A 293 -13.57 2.52 -6.48
N THR A 294 -13.97 3.19 -5.41
CA THR A 294 -13.68 2.73 -4.04
C THR A 294 -14.92 2.44 -3.22
N GLY A 295 -16.11 2.79 -3.72
CA GLY A 295 -17.41 2.72 -3.06
C GLY A 295 -17.89 4.05 -2.48
N SER A 296 -19.19 4.16 -2.23
CA SER A 296 -19.92 5.40 -1.95
C SER A 296 -20.06 5.75 -0.47
N VAL A 297 -19.56 4.93 0.46
CA VAL A 297 -19.68 5.19 1.91
C VAL A 297 -18.48 6.00 2.40
N ILE A 298 -18.74 7.18 2.94
CA ILE A 298 -17.72 8.08 3.49
C ILE A 298 -17.93 8.33 4.98
N CYS A 299 -16.86 8.73 5.69
CA CYS A 299 -16.97 9.11 7.10
C CYS A 299 -17.47 10.55 7.26
N VAL A 300 -18.44 10.78 8.15
CA VAL A 300 -18.93 12.11 8.54
C VAL A 300 -18.62 12.45 10.00
N SER A 301 -17.83 11.59 10.64
CA SER A 301 -17.26 11.76 11.97
C SER A 301 -15.87 11.08 12.01
N PRO A 302 -15.07 11.30 13.07
CA PRO A 302 -13.78 10.65 13.19
C PRO A 302 -13.89 9.12 13.23
N GLN A 303 -12.98 8.45 12.54
CA GLN A 303 -12.81 7.00 12.64
C GLN A 303 -12.36 6.63 14.06
N GLY A 304 -12.99 5.63 14.66
CA GLY A 304 -12.80 5.25 16.06
C GLY A 304 -13.74 5.93 17.06
N GLY A 305 -14.62 6.83 16.64
CA GLY A 305 -15.70 7.40 17.47
C GLY A 305 -15.68 8.93 17.65
N LYS A 306 -16.58 9.45 18.49
CA LYS A 306 -16.87 10.89 18.61
C LYS A 306 -15.71 11.69 19.23
N SER A 307 -15.00 12.45 18.39
CA SER A 307 -14.37 13.70 18.78
C SER A 307 -15.37 14.84 18.58
N THR A 308 -15.76 15.54 19.65
CA THR A 308 -16.74 16.63 19.60
C THR A 308 -16.12 18.01 19.31
N ASP A 309 -14.86 18.09 18.87
CA ASP A 309 -14.23 19.37 18.54
C ASP A 309 -13.41 19.32 17.26
N VAL A 310 -14.06 19.67 16.15
CA VAL A 310 -13.49 19.77 14.80
C VAL A 310 -12.75 21.08 14.55
N SER A 311 -12.61 21.93 15.57
CA SER A 311 -12.02 23.27 15.44
C SER A 311 -10.49 23.27 15.37
N ARG A 312 -9.81 22.13 15.53
CA ARG A 312 -8.35 22.05 15.70
C ARG A 312 -7.68 20.87 15.00
N LEU A 313 -8.18 20.40 13.86
CA LEU A 313 -7.43 19.43 13.06
C LEU A 313 -6.33 20.15 12.25
N PRO A 314 -5.05 19.78 12.40
CA PRO A 314 -3.96 20.39 11.67
C PRO A 314 -3.95 19.95 10.20
N ARG A 315 -3.66 20.91 9.32
CA ARG A 315 -3.34 20.68 7.91
C ARG A 315 -2.05 19.86 7.84
N THR A 316 -2.10 18.60 7.46
CA THR A 316 -0.90 17.91 6.97
C THR A 316 -0.57 18.43 5.57
N ARG A 317 0.55 19.13 5.45
CA ARG A 317 1.30 19.16 4.19
C ARG A 317 2.31 18.03 4.25
N GLY A 318 2.29 17.18 3.23
CA GLY A 318 3.34 16.21 2.99
C GLY A 318 4.70 16.90 2.85
N GLY A 319 5.74 16.13 3.14
CA GLY A 319 7.12 16.50 2.89
C GLY A 319 8.01 16.19 4.08
N ASN A 320 8.96 15.30 3.86
CA ASN A 320 10.14 15.11 4.70
C ASN A 320 10.76 16.46 5.03
N VAL A 321 10.66 16.93 6.28
CA VAL A 321 11.46 18.06 6.77
C VAL A 321 11.88 17.73 8.20
N GLN A 322 13.19 17.71 8.42
CA GLN A 322 13.82 17.74 9.74
C GLN A 322 13.11 18.75 10.67
N PRO A 323 13.08 18.53 12.00
CA PRO A 323 12.38 19.40 12.92
C PRO A 323 12.96 20.82 12.83
N ARG A 324 12.23 21.73 12.17
CA ARG A 324 12.53 23.15 12.16
C ARG A 324 11.63 23.85 13.17
N PRO A 325 12.15 24.82 13.94
CA PRO A 325 11.38 25.49 14.97
C PRO A 325 10.23 26.25 14.32
N SER A 326 9.00 26.00 14.77
CA SER A 326 7.84 26.78 14.39
C SER A 326 8.05 28.23 14.86
N THR A 327 8.23 29.15 13.92
CA THR A 327 8.13 30.59 14.17
C THR A 327 6.65 30.96 14.23
N GLY A 328 5.98 30.55 15.32
CA GLY A 328 4.71 31.08 15.76
C GLY A 328 4.97 31.83 17.06
N ASN A 329 4.75 33.15 17.07
CA ASN A 329 4.95 34.00 18.22
C ASN A 329 4.13 33.53 19.44
N THR A 330 4.76 32.75 20.32
CA THR A 330 4.55 32.79 21.77
C THR A 330 5.92 32.68 22.42
N VAL A 331 6.42 33.82 22.87
CA VAL A 331 7.44 33.88 23.90
C VAL A 331 6.85 33.20 25.13
N ASP A 332 7.64 32.37 25.79
CA ASP A 332 7.37 31.73 27.10
C ASP A 332 6.26 30.68 27.20
N ALA A 333 6.67 29.41 27.17
CA ALA A 333 6.09 28.41 28.07
C ALA A 333 7.12 27.33 28.41
N LYS A 334 8.31 27.71 28.92
CA LYS A 334 9.22 26.75 29.59
C LYS A 334 8.63 26.21 30.91
N TYR A 335 7.57 26.85 31.41
CA TYR A 335 6.93 26.53 32.69
C TYR A 335 5.57 25.90 32.49
N SER A 336 5.21 24.92 33.32
CA SER A 336 3.86 24.38 33.36
C SER A 336 2.85 25.49 33.72
N PRO A 337 1.63 25.49 33.17
CA PRO A 337 0.65 26.50 33.51
C PRO A 337 0.40 26.55 35.03
N ARG A 338 0.39 27.75 35.63
CA ARG A 338 0.20 27.94 37.08
C ARG A 338 -1.07 27.22 37.55
N GLY A 339 -0.95 26.43 38.62
CA GLY A 339 -2.07 25.69 39.23
C GLY A 339 -2.41 24.35 38.56
N THR A 340 -1.59 23.85 37.63
CA THR A 340 -1.75 22.51 37.05
C THR A 340 -1.10 21.43 37.91
N LYS A 341 -1.73 20.25 37.97
CA LYS A 341 -1.17 19.07 38.65
C LYS A 341 -0.32 18.32 37.62
N LEU A 342 1.00 18.47 37.67
CA LEU A 342 1.89 17.73 36.78
C LEU A 342 1.79 16.22 37.00
N ALA A 343 1.95 15.45 35.92
CA ALA A 343 2.11 14.01 36.00
C ALA A 343 3.43 13.70 36.75
N HIS A 344 3.45 12.58 37.46
CA HIS A 344 4.56 12.22 38.32
C HIS A 344 5.85 12.06 37.50
N ASN A 345 6.91 12.76 37.90
CA ASN A 345 8.21 12.81 37.21
C ASN A 345 8.19 13.32 35.77
N ALA A 346 7.10 13.95 35.31
CA ALA A 346 7.10 14.59 34.00
C ALA A 346 8.17 15.68 33.93
N THR A 347 8.90 15.75 32.81
CA THR A 347 9.92 16.78 32.64
C THR A 347 9.32 18.17 32.69
N ARG A 348 10.04 19.10 33.32
CA ARG A 348 9.68 20.54 33.37
C ARG A 348 10.16 21.31 32.15
N ASN A 349 11.15 20.80 31.41
CA ASN A 349 11.69 21.41 30.21
C ASN A 349 10.87 21.05 28.97
N CYS A 350 9.63 21.54 28.98
CA CYS A 350 8.63 21.25 27.98
C CYS A 350 8.12 22.53 27.33
N TRP A 351 7.97 22.51 26.00
CA TRP A 351 7.40 23.62 25.23
C TRP A 351 5.88 23.51 25.06
N LYS A 352 5.30 22.33 25.29
CA LYS A 352 3.85 22.10 25.18
C LYS A 352 3.35 21.09 26.20
N TRP A 353 2.26 21.43 26.87
CA TRP A 353 1.68 20.65 27.95
C TRP A 353 0.27 20.16 27.59
N HIS A 354 -0.04 18.90 27.91
CA HIS A 354 -1.37 18.30 27.69
C HIS A 354 -1.98 17.83 29.01
N ARG A 355 -3.20 18.25 29.32
CA ARG A 355 -3.91 17.78 30.52
C ARG A 355 -4.75 16.56 30.17
N VAL A 356 -4.48 15.44 30.84
CA VAL A 356 -5.17 14.17 30.61
C VAL A 356 -6.66 14.31 30.92
N GLU A 357 -7.49 14.06 29.91
CA GLU A 357 -8.94 14.09 30.00
C GLU A 357 -9.53 12.70 30.23
N GLN A 358 -10.81 12.66 30.61
CA GLN A 358 -11.50 11.40 30.86
C GLN A 358 -11.67 10.62 29.54
N LYS A 359 -11.27 9.33 29.53
CA LYS A 359 -11.29 8.41 28.38
C LYS A 359 -10.23 8.66 27.29
N GLU A 360 -9.18 9.45 27.56
CA GLU A 360 -8.01 9.50 26.67
C GLU A 360 -7.11 8.26 26.83
N THR A 361 -6.52 7.80 25.73
CA THR A 361 -5.42 6.82 25.71
C THR A 361 -4.14 7.52 25.23
N CYS A 362 -2.98 6.93 25.47
CA CYS A 362 -1.69 7.42 25.00
C CYS A 362 -1.67 7.55 23.49
N THR A 363 -2.32 6.65 22.75
CA THR A 363 -2.45 6.77 21.29
C THR A 363 -3.24 8.01 20.91
N ILE A 364 -4.36 8.30 21.60
CA ILE A 364 -5.16 9.51 21.36
C ILE A 364 -4.32 10.75 21.66
N ILE A 365 -3.55 10.76 22.75
CA ILE A 365 -2.67 11.86 23.13
C ILE A 365 -1.53 12.04 22.10
N CYS A 366 -0.86 10.96 21.69
CA CYS A 366 0.19 10.98 20.67
C CYS A 366 -0.31 11.58 19.35
N MET A 367 -1.49 11.16 18.90
CA MET A 367 -2.11 11.68 17.67
C MET A 367 -2.55 13.13 17.81
N LYS A 368 -3.10 13.51 18.98
CA LYS A 368 -3.61 14.87 19.26
C LYS A 368 -2.47 15.88 19.38
N GLU A 369 -1.37 15.46 19.98
CA GLU A 369 -0.24 16.33 20.30
C GLU A 369 0.93 16.20 19.31
N GLU A 370 0.79 15.34 18.30
CA GLU A 370 1.78 15.06 17.26
C GLU A 370 3.15 14.64 17.82
N ILE A 371 3.12 13.77 18.83
CA ILE A 371 4.30 13.21 19.49
C ILE A 371 4.33 11.69 19.33
N ASP A 372 5.49 11.11 19.07
CA ASP A 372 5.62 9.65 19.04
C ASP A 372 5.56 9.07 20.47
N VAL A 373 5.06 7.84 20.59
CA VAL A 373 4.87 7.20 21.91
C VAL A 373 6.17 7.02 22.68
N GLY A 374 7.31 6.88 22.00
CA GLY A 374 8.62 6.79 22.62
C GLY A 374 8.99 8.09 23.32
N SER A 375 8.87 9.22 22.61
CA SER A 375 9.12 10.55 23.16
C SER A 375 8.13 10.95 24.24
N LEU A 376 6.84 10.58 24.09
CA LEU A 376 5.82 10.84 25.11
C LEU A 376 6.13 10.11 26.43
N VAL A 377 6.43 8.81 26.33
CA VAL A 377 6.78 7.97 27.50
C VAL A 377 8.07 8.46 28.15
N ALA A 378 9.07 8.82 27.33
CA ALA A 378 10.35 9.22 27.85
C ALA A 378 10.26 10.60 28.56
N ALA A 379 9.50 11.56 28.02
CA ALA A 379 9.25 12.86 28.66
C ALA A 379 8.32 12.79 29.89
N ASN A 380 7.58 11.68 30.04
CA ASN A 380 6.67 11.44 31.17
C ASN A 380 6.89 10.04 31.76
N PRO A 381 7.93 9.85 32.58
CA PRO A 381 8.30 8.55 33.16
C PRO A 381 7.21 7.85 34.00
N SER A 382 6.11 8.52 34.34
CA SER A 382 4.91 7.86 34.88
C SER A 382 4.20 6.94 33.87
N LEU A 383 4.51 7.07 32.58
CA LEU A 383 4.02 6.23 31.50
C LEU A 383 5.01 5.11 31.22
N GLU A 384 4.53 3.92 30.86
CA GLU A 384 5.39 2.76 30.57
C GLU A 384 5.41 2.45 29.06
N ARG A 385 6.59 2.16 28.50
CA ARG A 385 6.78 1.95 27.05
C ARG A 385 6.00 0.77 26.47
N GLY A 386 5.56 -0.17 27.31
CA GLY A 386 4.77 -1.34 26.92
C GLY A 386 3.32 -1.35 27.41
N ASP A 387 2.94 -0.41 28.29
CA ASP A 387 1.59 -0.31 28.87
C ASP A 387 1.31 1.16 29.25
N CYS A 388 1.40 2.04 28.25
CA CYS A 388 1.36 3.49 28.46
C CYS A 388 0.05 3.97 29.09
N ASP A 389 -1.07 3.36 28.67
CA ASP A 389 -2.41 3.75 29.11
C ASP A 389 -2.63 3.53 30.62
N ARG A 390 -1.96 2.53 31.20
CA ARG A 390 -2.02 2.25 32.64
C ARG A 390 -1.44 3.39 33.49
N GLY A 391 -0.48 4.14 32.94
CA GLY A 391 0.16 5.28 33.61
C GLY A 391 -0.63 6.58 33.51
N LEU A 392 -1.73 6.63 32.73
CA LEU A 392 -2.52 7.85 32.55
C LEU A 392 -3.40 8.14 33.77
N VAL A 393 -3.14 9.28 34.41
CA VAL A 393 -3.95 9.77 35.53
C VAL A 393 -4.81 10.94 35.07
N ILE A 394 -6.13 10.77 35.12
CA ILE A 394 -7.07 11.82 34.71
C ILE A 394 -6.81 13.10 35.53
N GLY A 395 -6.71 14.22 34.82
CA GLY A 395 -6.52 15.54 35.39
C GLY A 395 -5.07 15.93 35.68
N THR A 396 -4.10 15.02 35.46
CA THR A 396 -2.67 15.39 35.46
C THR A 396 -2.22 15.98 34.14
N THR A 397 -1.13 16.72 34.14
CA THR A 397 -0.57 17.37 32.95
C THR A 397 0.75 16.71 32.53
N LEU A 398 0.80 16.24 31.28
CA LEU A 398 1.94 15.61 30.62
C LEU A 398 2.71 16.63 29.77
N CYS A 399 4.01 16.42 29.64
CA CYS A 399 4.83 17.07 28.62
C CYS A 399 4.61 16.39 27.27
N VAL A 400 4.21 17.13 26.25
CA VAL A 400 3.92 16.59 24.91
C VAL A 400 4.72 17.27 23.80
N SER A 401 5.63 18.15 24.17
CA SER A 401 6.68 18.68 23.28
C SER A 401 7.92 18.99 24.13
N PRO A 402 8.74 17.99 24.47
CA PRO A 402 9.97 18.22 25.21
C PRO A 402 10.91 19.14 24.43
N SER A 403 11.60 20.04 25.14
CA SER A 403 12.55 20.96 24.52
C SER A 403 13.75 20.21 23.92
N GLY A 404 14.43 20.81 22.94
CA GLY A 404 15.62 20.21 22.31
C GLY A 404 16.82 19.98 23.26
N THR A 405 16.77 20.47 24.50
CA THR A 405 17.77 20.27 25.56
C THR A 405 17.32 19.32 26.66
N TRP A 406 16.14 18.69 26.51
CA TRP A 406 15.57 17.74 27.45
C TRP A 406 16.47 16.49 27.59
N GLY A 407 16.82 16.12 28.82
CA GLY A 407 17.76 15.02 29.11
C GLY A 407 19.25 15.38 29.06
N SER A 408 19.62 16.67 29.07
CA SER A 408 21.01 17.14 29.16
C SER A 408 21.38 17.64 30.58
N GLU A 409 22.67 17.83 30.91
CA GLU A 409 23.11 18.39 32.20
C GLU A 409 22.53 19.79 32.52
N MET A 410 22.01 20.52 31.51
CA MET A 410 21.26 21.77 31.73
C MET A 410 19.83 21.55 32.26
N ASP A 411 19.28 20.34 32.19
CA ASP A 411 17.96 19.99 32.70
C ASP A 411 17.94 20.05 34.25
N GLU A 412 18.98 19.52 34.91
CA GLU A 412 19.16 19.58 36.37
C GLU A 412 19.34 21.01 36.91
N TYR A 413 20.13 21.86 36.23
CA TYR A 413 20.40 23.23 36.68
C TYR A 413 19.14 24.10 36.80
N TYR A 414 18.14 23.89 35.93
CA TYR A 414 16.90 24.68 35.95
C TYR A 414 15.83 24.13 36.91
N GLU A 415 15.91 22.87 37.33
CA GLU A 415 15.04 22.34 38.39
C GLU A 415 15.40 22.95 39.75
N ASP A 416 16.70 23.10 40.05
CA ASP A 416 17.19 23.69 41.30
C ASP A 416 16.88 25.20 41.43
N GLU A 417 17.02 25.98 40.34
CA GLU A 417 16.70 27.43 40.34
C GLU A 417 15.18 27.71 40.54
N LEU A 418 14.31 26.78 40.16
CA LEU A 418 12.86 26.92 40.29
C LEU A 418 12.37 26.62 41.70
N ASP A 419 12.92 25.60 42.35
CA ASP A 419 12.57 25.27 43.74
C ASP A 419 12.95 26.42 44.69
N ASP A 420 14.08 27.10 44.45
CA ASP A 420 14.44 28.32 45.20
C ASP A 420 13.53 29.52 44.88
N TYR A 421 13.18 29.75 43.62
CA TYR A 421 12.28 30.86 43.22
C TYR A 421 10.85 30.72 43.79
N PHE A 422 10.30 29.50 43.86
CA PHE A 422 8.98 29.27 44.46
C PHE A 422 9.00 29.35 45.99
N LYS A 423 10.14 29.02 46.61
CA LYS A 423 10.35 29.17 48.06
C LYS A 423 10.44 30.65 48.47
N ASP A 424 11.14 31.47 47.68
CA ASP A 424 11.22 32.92 47.90
C ASP A 424 9.86 33.64 47.75
N LEU A 425 8.97 33.11 46.89
CA LEU A 425 7.60 33.60 46.71
C LEU A 425 6.65 33.18 47.86
N GLU A 426 6.85 32.01 48.47
CA GLU A 426 6.13 31.61 49.69
C GLU A 426 6.59 32.40 50.93
N ASP A 427 7.86 32.80 50.97
CA ASP A 427 8.46 33.62 52.03
C ASP A 427 8.23 35.14 51.86
N GLY A 428 7.50 35.56 50.82
CA GLY A 428 6.89 36.89 50.71
C GLY A 428 7.81 38.00 50.23
N TRP A 429 8.95 37.71 49.59
CA TRP A 429 9.80 38.72 48.98
C TRP A 429 9.48 38.93 47.49
N LEU A 430 9.04 40.13 47.13
CA LEU A 430 9.02 40.59 45.74
C LEU A 430 10.07 41.69 45.59
N PRO A 431 11.06 41.56 44.68
CA PRO A 431 11.97 42.65 44.39
C PRO A 431 11.24 43.73 43.58
N ASP A 432 11.37 44.98 44.04
CA ASP A 432 10.87 46.17 43.34
C ASP A 432 11.59 46.32 41.98
N VAL A 433 10.80 46.52 40.93
CA VAL A 433 11.20 46.51 39.51
C VAL A 433 12.13 47.65 39.13
#